data_AF-A0A1I8I3K8-F1
#
_entry.id   AF-A0A1I8I3K8-F1
#
_cell.length_a   1.000
_cell.length_b   1.000
_cell.length_c   1.000
_cell.angle_alpha   90.00
_cell.angle_beta   90.00
_cell.angle_gamma   90.00
#
_symmetry.space_group_name_H-M   'P 1'
#
loop_
_entity.id
_entity.type
_entity.pdbx_description
1 polymer ?
#
loop_
_entity_poly.entity_id
_entity_poly.type
_entity_poly.pdbx_seq_one_letter_code
_entity_poly.pdbx_strand_id
1 'polypeptide(L)'
;ISRRDHPGFRDLMWDLVYQLRLSELERARVIFRWMTSKDMRRLQFASPERGSPEAFLTNYRRGTFARVYELLCSFAGLSCVTLSGYAKGVEYRPGCRFREQPHNHSWNAISIDGAWQLVDVHWAMRYLSSERNSPENLVYEYDDFYFMTEPQQA
;
A
#
# COMPACT_ATOMS: atom_id res chain seq x y z
N ILE A 1 10.78 14.34 0.64
CA ILE A 1 10.91 12.87 0.71
C ILE A 1 10.37 12.19 -0.55
N SER A 2 9.09 12.34 -0.92
CA SER A 2 8.51 11.66 -2.10
C SER A 2 9.19 11.92 -3.47
N ARG A 3 9.85 13.06 -3.69
CA ARG A 3 10.56 13.33 -4.96
C ARG A 3 12.04 12.91 -4.96
N ARG A 4 12.56 12.42 -3.83
CA ARG A 4 13.95 11.97 -3.71
C ARG A 4 14.05 10.49 -4.04
N ASP A 5 15.15 10.11 -4.66
CA ASP A 5 15.55 8.72 -4.79
C ASP A 5 16.50 8.38 -3.64
N HIS A 6 16.41 7.16 -3.14
CA HIS A 6 17.16 6.71 -1.97
C HIS A 6 18.10 5.58 -2.42
N PRO A 7 19.40 5.64 -2.08
CA PRO A 7 20.36 4.65 -2.57
C PRO A 7 20.10 3.24 -2.02
N GLY A 8 19.61 3.12 -0.78
CA GLY A 8 19.18 1.86 -0.18
C GLY A 8 17.91 1.96 0.66
N PHE A 9 17.40 0.82 1.11
CA PHE A 9 16.19 0.75 1.95
C PHE A 9 16.42 1.40 3.32
N ARG A 10 17.63 1.30 3.87
CA ARG A 10 17.97 1.95 5.14
C ARG A 10 17.83 3.47 5.06
N ASP A 11 18.30 4.08 3.98
CA ASP A 11 18.20 5.53 3.78
C ASP A 11 16.74 5.95 3.60
N LEU A 12 15.95 5.14 2.88
CA LEU A 12 14.51 5.34 2.75
C LEU A 12 13.82 5.32 4.12
N MET A 13 14.08 4.31 4.95
CA MET A 13 13.46 4.21 6.28
C MET A 13 13.95 5.31 7.23
N TRP A 14 15.22 5.71 7.13
CA TRP A 14 15.75 6.83 7.89
C TRP A 14 14.99 8.11 7.54
N ASP A 15 14.87 8.43 6.25
CA ASP A 15 14.17 9.62 5.79
C ASP A 15 12.67 9.57 6.07
N LEU A 16 12.02 8.41 6.00
CA LEU A 16 10.58 8.32 6.27
C LEU A 16 10.23 8.37 7.75
N VAL A 17 10.97 7.64 8.59
CA VAL A 17 10.52 7.28 9.94
C VAL A 17 11.47 7.72 11.02
N TYR A 18 12.78 7.57 10.83
CA TYR A 18 13.74 7.67 11.94
C TYR A 18 14.41 9.05 12.08
N GLN A 19 14.45 9.88 11.04
CA GLN A 19 15.01 11.22 11.13
C GLN A 19 14.16 12.19 11.97
N LEU A 20 12.87 11.87 12.15
CA LEU A 20 11.91 12.65 12.95
C LEU A 20 11.36 11.81 14.11
N ARG A 21 10.98 12.47 15.20
CA ARG A 21 10.29 11.81 16.32
C ARG A 21 8.79 11.73 16.05
N LEU A 22 8.38 10.74 15.27
CA LEU A 22 6.99 10.50 14.87
C LEU A 22 6.27 9.52 15.81
N SER A 23 4.99 9.78 16.09
CA SER A 23 4.02 8.86 16.68
C SER A 23 3.71 7.67 15.77
N GLU A 24 3.03 6.63 16.28
CA GLU A 24 2.64 5.47 15.48
C GLU A 24 1.78 5.88 14.27
N LEU A 25 0.77 6.73 14.52
CA LEU A 25 -0.12 7.27 13.49
C LEU A 25 0.65 8.03 12.41
N GLU A 26 1.58 8.90 12.81
CA GLU A 26 2.37 9.69 11.86
C GLU A 26 3.29 8.82 11.01
N ARG A 27 3.91 7.78 11.60
CA ARG A 27 4.72 6.80 10.84
C ARG A 27 3.87 6.07 9.82
N ALA A 28 2.71 5.55 10.24
CA ALA A 28 1.77 4.86 9.36
C ALA A 28 1.34 5.75 8.19
N ARG A 29 1.03 7.02 8.47
CA ARG A 29 0.57 7.99 7.48
C ARG A 29 1.67 8.45 6.53
N VAL A 30 2.90 8.67 7.02
CA VAL A 30 4.03 9.05 6.16
C VAL A 30 4.38 7.93 5.19
N ILE A 31 4.37 6.66 5.64
CA ILE A 31 4.57 5.50 4.77
C ILE A 31 3.46 5.42 3.72
N PHE A 32 2.20 5.54 4.14
CA PHE A 32 1.03 5.51 3.26
C PHE A 32 1.11 6.62 2.18
N ARG A 33 1.37 7.86 2.60
CA ARG A 33 1.53 9.02 1.72
C ARG A 33 2.70 8.85 0.76
N TRP A 34 3.82 8.29 1.22
CA TRP A 34 4.96 8.04 0.36
C TRP A 34 4.66 7.01 -0.72
N MET A 35 4.00 5.90 -0.35
CA MET A 35 3.65 4.86 -1.32
C MET A 35 2.67 5.39 -2.36
N THR A 36 1.61 6.07 -1.94
CA THR A 36 0.58 6.62 -2.84
C THR A 36 1.10 7.71 -3.78
N SER A 37 2.19 8.40 -3.41
CA SER A 37 2.77 9.47 -4.23
C SER A 37 3.99 9.05 -5.07
N LYS A 38 4.43 7.79 -4.98
CA LYS A 38 5.56 7.24 -5.76
C LYS A 38 5.05 6.30 -6.84
N ASP A 39 5.68 6.34 -8.01
CA ASP A 39 5.51 5.28 -9.01
C ASP A 39 6.28 4.03 -8.55
N MET A 40 5.60 3.19 -7.77
CA MET A 40 6.16 1.96 -7.21
C MET A 40 6.65 0.99 -8.29
N ARG A 41 6.18 1.10 -9.54
CA ARG A 41 6.61 0.25 -10.66
C ARG A 41 7.99 0.65 -11.19
N ARG A 42 8.38 1.90 -10.98
CA ARG A 42 9.67 2.48 -11.38
C ARG A 42 10.67 2.55 -10.24
N LEU A 43 10.29 2.10 -9.04
CA LEU A 43 11.18 2.09 -7.89
C LEU A 43 12.38 1.18 -8.17
N GLN A 44 13.58 1.73 -8.07
CA GLN A 44 14.84 1.01 -8.23
C GLN A 44 15.79 1.37 -7.09
N PHE A 45 16.58 0.38 -6.67
CA PHE A 45 17.70 0.56 -5.75
C PHE A 45 18.99 0.18 -6.47
N ALA A 46 20.12 0.74 -6.05
CA ALA A 46 21.39 0.60 -6.77
C ALA A 46 21.92 -0.85 -6.81
N SER A 47 21.67 -1.64 -5.75
CA SER A 47 22.17 -3.03 -5.65
C SER A 47 21.26 -3.90 -4.77
N PRO A 48 20.07 -4.30 -5.25
CA PRO A 48 19.15 -5.13 -4.47
C PRO A 48 19.64 -6.59 -4.40
N GLU A 49 20.02 -7.04 -3.20
CA GLU A 49 20.41 -8.42 -2.95
C GLU A 49 19.19 -9.35 -2.85
N ARG A 50 19.33 -10.61 -3.29
CA ARG A 50 18.21 -11.57 -3.23
C ARG A 50 17.74 -11.75 -1.79
N GLY A 51 16.46 -11.50 -1.54
CA GLY A 51 15.84 -11.63 -0.22
C GLY A 51 15.92 -10.37 0.64
N SER A 52 16.57 -9.30 0.15
CA SER A 52 16.58 -8.02 0.85
C SER A 52 15.25 -7.27 0.71
N PRO A 53 14.95 -6.30 1.61
CA PRO A 53 13.81 -5.40 1.46
C PRO A 53 13.83 -4.66 0.12
N GLU A 54 14.99 -4.22 -0.37
CA GLU A 54 15.15 -3.59 -1.69
C GLU A 54 14.70 -4.53 -2.82
N ALA A 55 15.11 -5.80 -2.78
CA ALA A 55 14.67 -6.80 -3.75
C ALA A 55 13.17 -7.07 -3.66
N PHE A 56 12.58 -7.01 -2.47
CA PHE A 56 11.13 -7.14 -2.28
C PHE A 56 10.38 -5.94 -2.90
N LEU A 57 10.82 -4.72 -2.61
CA LEU A 57 10.20 -3.48 -3.11
C LEU A 57 10.33 -3.34 -4.62
N THR A 58 11.46 -3.76 -5.20
CA THR A 58 11.69 -3.71 -6.66
C THR A 58 10.96 -4.82 -7.41
N ASN A 59 10.71 -5.96 -6.75
CA ASN A 59 9.99 -7.08 -7.34
C ASN A 59 8.48 -7.03 -7.07
N TYR A 60 7.87 -5.87 -7.32
CA TYR A 60 6.43 -5.65 -7.16
C TYR A 60 5.56 -6.62 -7.99
N ARG A 61 6.14 -7.28 -9.01
CA ARG A 61 5.45 -8.31 -9.79
C ARG A 61 5.10 -9.55 -8.97
N ARG A 62 5.73 -9.75 -7.81
CA ARG A 62 5.49 -10.89 -6.91
C ARG A 62 4.76 -10.52 -5.61
N GLY A 63 4.60 -9.24 -5.29
CA GLY A 63 3.99 -8.76 -4.05
C GLY A 63 2.85 -7.76 -4.31
N THR A 64 1.78 -7.86 -3.53
CA THR A 64 0.71 -6.84 -3.55
C THR A 64 1.20 -5.55 -2.87
N PHE A 65 0.57 -4.40 -3.18
CA PHE A 65 0.86 -3.14 -2.47
C PHE A 65 0.69 -3.29 -0.95
N ALA A 66 -0.27 -4.10 -0.52
CA ALA A 66 -0.48 -4.42 0.90
C ALA A 66 0.75 -5.06 1.56
N ARG A 67 1.46 -5.96 0.86
CA ARG A 67 2.69 -6.56 1.38
C ARG A 67 3.84 -5.58 1.48
N VAL A 68 3.93 -4.63 0.55
CA VAL A 68 4.94 -3.56 0.62
C VAL A 68 4.67 -2.64 1.81
N TYR A 69 3.40 -2.30 2.04
CA TYR A 69 3.00 -1.50 3.20
C TYR A 69 3.29 -2.22 4.52
N GLU A 70 2.92 -3.51 4.61
CA GLU A 70 3.23 -4.36 5.77
C GLU A 70 4.74 -4.39 6.07
N LEU A 71 5.57 -4.58 5.04
CA LEU A 71 7.02 -4.59 5.19
C LEU A 71 7.55 -3.26 5.75
N LEU A 72 7.15 -2.13 5.17
CA LEU A 72 7.56 -0.80 5.63
C LEU A 72 7.08 -0.53 7.07
N CYS A 73 5.86 -0.94 7.41
CA CYS A 73 5.32 -0.84 8.76
C CYS A 73 6.12 -1.68 9.76
N SER A 74 6.46 -2.92 9.41
CA SER A 74 7.29 -3.79 10.24
C SER A 74 8.65 -3.14 10.54
N PHE A 75 9.29 -2.54 9.53
CA PHE A 75 10.55 -1.81 9.71
C PHE A 75 10.40 -0.47 10.43
N ALA A 76 9.18 0.05 10.58
CA ALA A 76 8.86 1.25 11.37
C ALA A 76 8.46 0.94 12.82
N GLY A 77 8.44 -0.35 13.20
CA GLY A 77 8.01 -0.82 14.51
C GLY A 77 6.49 -0.84 14.69
N LEU A 78 5.72 -0.87 13.61
CA LEU A 78 4.25 -0.89 13.63
C LEU A 78 3.74 -2.31 13.41
N SER A 79 2.71 -2.69 14.19
CA SER A 79 2.01 -3.96 13.98
C SER A 79 1.04 -3.83 12.82
N CYS A 80 1.37 -4.45 11.69
CA CYS A 80 0.60 -4.41 10.45
C CYS A 80 0.54 -5.81 9.84
N VAL A 81 -0.62 -6.21 9.34
CA VAL A 81 -0.83 -7.52 8.70
C VAL A 81 -1.53 -7.35 7.36
N THR A 82 -1.14 -8.14 6.37
CA THR A 82 -1.85 -8.20 5.09
C THR A 82 -3.05 -9.14 5.19
N LEU A 83 -4.23 -8.64 4.82
CA LEU A 83 -5.47 -9.39 4.68
C LEU A 83 -5.76 -9.61 3.19
N SER A 84 -6.23 -10.80 2.83
CA SER A 84 -6.66 -11.13 1.46
C SER A 84 -8.12 -11.51 1.46
N GLY A 85 -8.87 -11.00 0.48
CA GLY A 85 -10.32 -11.18 0.45
C GLY A 85 -10.95 -10.82 -0.89
N TYR A 86 -12.21 -10.39 -0.82
CA TYR A 86 -13.03 -10.07 -1.98
C TYR A 86 -13.33 -8.58 -2.01
N ALA A 87 -13.12 -7.97 -3.17
CA ALA A 87 -13.51 -6.60 -3.45
C ALA A 87 -14.33 -6.53 -4.73
N LYS A 88 -15.25 -5.55 -4.80
CA LYS A 88 -16.04 -5.28 -6.00
C LYS A 88 -15.17 -4.51 -6.99
N GLY A 89 -14.72 -5.20 -8.03
CA GLY A 89 -14.00 -4.60 -9.16
C GLY A 89 -14.95 -3.91 -10.15
N VAL A 90 -14.38 -3.40 -11.24
CA VAL A 90 -15.13 -2.73 -12.33
C VAL A 90 -16.13 -3.65 -13.03
N GLU A 91 -15.91 -4.96 -12.94
CA GLU A 91 -16.80 -5.99 -13.47
C GLU A 91 -18.05 -6.25 -12.61
N TYR A 92 -18.10 -5.73 -11.38
CA TYR A 92 -19.26 -5.91 -10.51
C TYR A 92 -20.46 -5.10 -11.00
N ARG A 93 -21.63 -5.74 -11.07
CA ARG A 93 -22.91 -5.07 -11.30
C ARG A 93 -23.88 -5.40 -10.16
N PRO A 94 -24.75 -4.47 -9.73
CA PRO A 94 -25.83 -4.79 -8.80
C PRO A 94 -26.62 -6.01 -9.26
N GLY A 95 -26.82 -6.97 -8.35
CA GLY A 95 -27.49 -8.25 -8.66
C GLY A 95 -26.55 -9.39 -9.06
N CYS A 96 -25.25 -9.14 -9.25
CA CYS A 96 -24.26 -10.21 -9.35
C CYS A 96 -24.27 -11.06 -8.07
N ARG A 97 -24.48 -12.37 -8.23
CA ARG A 97 -24.37 -13.32 -7.12
C ARG A 97 -22.92 -13.53 -6.76
N PHE A 98 -22.63 -13.60 -5.47
CA PHE A 98 -21.32 -14.02 -4.99
C PHE A 98 -21.00 -15.42 -5.51
N ARG A 99 -19.80 -15.59 -6.04
CA ARG A 99 -19.25 -16.89 -6.44
C ARG A 99 -17.93 -17.06 -5.72
N GLU A 100 -17.73 -18.23 -5.12
CA GLU A 100 -16.44 -18.56 -4.55
C GLU A 100 -15.40 -18.56 -5.68
N GLN A 101 -14.39 -17.73 -5.50
CA GLN A 101 -13.29 -17.52 -6.43
C GLN A 101 -12.02 -17.25 -5.61
N PRO A 102 -10.82 -17.35 -6.21
CA PRO A 102 -9.62 -16.89 -5.54
C PRO A 102 -9.79 -15.44 -5.07
N HIS A 103 -9.19 -15.10 -3.92
CA HIS A 103 -9.17 -13.72 -3.43
C HIS A 103 -8.68 -12.79 -4.54
N ASN A 104 -9.45 -11.75 -4.81
CA ASN A 104 -9.16 -10.80 -5.89
C ASN A 104 -8.56 -9.50 -5.38
N HIS A 105 -8.43 -9.33 -4.06
CA HIS A 105 -7.89 -8.12 -3.47
C HIS A 105 -7.16 -8.37 -2.15
N SER A 106 -6.34 -7.41 -1.74
CA SER A 106 -5.65 -7.43 -0.45
C SER A 106 -5.40 -6.04 0.08
N TRP A 107 -5.63 -5.86 1.38
CA TRP A 107 -5.47 -4.62 2.13
C TRP A 107 -4.74 -4.94 3.45
N ASN A 108 -4.55 -3.94 4.31
CA ASN A 108 -3.88 -4.10 5.59
C ASN A 108 -4.82 -3.83 6.77
N ALA A 109 -4.55 -4.50 7.87
CA ALA A 109 -4.96 -4.05 9.19
C ALA A 109 -3.72 -3.60 9.95
N ILE A 110 -3.75 -2.41 10.54
CA ILE A 110 -2.65 -1.83 11.31
C ILE A 110 -3.13 -1.49 12.72
N SER A 111 -2.37 -1.85 13.74
CA SER A 111 -2.66 -1.51 15.14
C SER A 111 -1.97 -0.21 15.50
N ILE A 112 -2.74 0.79 15.92
CA ILE A 112 -2.29 2.12 16.35
C ILE A 112 -2.96 2.42 17.68
N ASP A 113 -2.18 2.79 18.70
CA ASP A 113 -2.69 3.10 20.04
C ASP A 113 -3.62 2.00 20.62
N GLY A 114 -3.36 0.73 20.27
CA GLY A 114 -4.11 -0.44 20.73
C GLY A 114 -5.39 -0.77 19.93
N ALA A 115 -5.70 -0.02 18.87
CA ALA A 115 -6.85 -0.28 18.01
C ALA A 115 -6.43 -0.67 16.58
N TRP A 116 -7.08 -1.69 16.02
CA TRP A 116 -6.87 -2.11 14.63
C TRP A 116 -7.67 -1.25 13.67
N GLN A 117 -6.99 -0.75 12.64
CA GLN A 117 -7.54 0.13 11.60
C GLN A 117 -7.28 -0.47 10.22
N LEU A 118 -8.18 -0.23 9.26
CA LEU A 118 -8.04 -0.71 7.88
C LEU A 118 -7.26 0.28 7.03
N VAL A 119 -6.34 -0.21 6.20
CA VAL A 119 -5.58 0.61 5.26
C VAL A 119 -5.52 -0.09 3.90
N ASP A 120 -5.85 0.63 2.83
CA ASP A 120 -5.74 0.13 1.46
C ASP A 120 -4.93 1.07 0.58
N VAL A 121 -3.64 0.78 0.46
CA VAL A 121 -2.72 1.58 -0.38
C VAL A 121 -3.04 1.45 -1.87
N HIS A 122 -3.63 0.33 -2.30
CA HIS A 122 -3.89 0.09 -3.72
C HIS A 122 -4.98 1.03 -4.24
N TRP A 123 -6.09 1.11 -3.52
CA TRP A 123 -7.21 1.98 -3.86
C TRP A 123 -6.93 3.44 -3.51
N ALA A 124 -6.13 3.72 -2.48
CA ALA A 124 -5.66 5.07 -2.17
C ALA A 124 -4.79 5.70 -3.27
N MET A 125 -4.13 4.88 -4.09
CA MET A 125 -3.18 5.35 -5.11
C MET A 125 -3.85 5.70 -6.43
N ARG A 126 -4.95 5.03 -6.76
CA ARG A 126 -5.53 5.08 -8.09
C ARG A 126 -6.96 4.54 -8.16
N TYR A 127 -7.68 5.00 -9.17
CA TYR A 127 -8.97 4.45 -9.58
C TYR A 127 -9.01 4.22 -11.10
N LEU A 128 -10.06 3.55 -11.56
CA LEU A 128 -10.36 3.40 -12.99
C LEU A 128 -11.41 4.43 -13.39
N SER A 129 -11.10 5.27 -14.39
CA SER A 129 -12.01 6.30 -14.90
C SER A 129 -13.15 5.75 -15.76
N SER A 130 -13.09 4.47 -16.14
CA SER A 130 -14.17 3.77 -16.85
C SER A 130 -14.23 2.30 -16.48
N GLU A 131 -15.31 1.62 -16.89
CA GLU A 131 -15.53 0.18 -16.64
C GLU A 131 -14.50 -0.73 -17.34
N ARG A 132 -13.65 -0.19 -18.23
CA ARG A 132 -12.62 -0.96 -18.92
C ARG A 132 -11.31 -0.92 -18.13
N ASN A 133 -10.88 -2.09 -17.66
CA ASN A 133 -9.58 -2.26 -17.01
C ASN A 133 -8.44 -2.22 -18.05
N SER A 134 -8.01 -1.01 -18.43
CA SER A 134 -6.88 -0.78 -19.34
C SER A 134 -5.96 0.33 -18.82
N PRO A 135 -4.67 0.34 -19.23
CA PRO A 135 -3.70 1.35 -18.78
C PRO A 135 -4.14 2.79 -19.02
N GLU A 136 -4.86 3.07 -20.12
CA GLU A 136 -5.37 4.41 -20.41
C GLU A 136 -6.50 4.88 -19.47
N ASN A 137 -7.15 3.95 -18.75
CA ASN A 137 -8.22 4.27 -17.80
C ASN A 137 -7.73 4.36 -16.34
N LEU A 138 -6.45 4.08 -16.08
CA LEU A 138 -5.88 4.19 -14.75
C LEU A 138 -5.55 5.65 -14.44
N VAL A 139 -6.28 6.22 -13.47
CA VAL A 139 -6.01 7.57 -12.94
C VAL A 139 -5.31 7.44 -11.60
N TYR A 140 -4.13 8.04 -11.49
CA TYR A 140 -3.39 8.12 -10.23
C TYR A 140 -3.79 9.39 -9.50
N GLU A 141 -4.62 9.23 -8.50
CA GLU A 141 -5.08 10.30 -7.63
C GLU A 141 -5.09 9.76 -6.22
N TYR A 142 -4.54 10.57 -5.30
CA TYR A 142 -4.49 10.22 -3.90
C TYR A 142 -5.88 10.30 -3.28
N ASP A 143 -6.33 9.24 -2.63
CA ASP A 143 -7.55 9.23 -1.85
C ASP A 143 -7.27 8.86 -0.39
N ASP A 144 -7.51 9.82 0.52
CA ASP A 144 -7.32 9.66 1.96
C ASP A 144 -8.36 8.75 2.60
N PHE A 145 -9.49 8.52 1.92
CA PHE A 145 -10.58 7.67 2.40
C PHE A 145 -10.07 6.29 2.82
N TYR A 146 -9.10 5.73 2.10
CA TYR A 146 -8.53 4.40 2.31
C TYR A 146 -7.44 4.33 3.41
N PHE A 147 -7.25 5.41 4.16
CA PHE A 147 -6.39 5.43 5.34
C PHE A 147 -7.24 5.42 6.61
N MET A 148 -7.24 4.29 7.32
CA MET A 148 -8.04 4.09 8.55
C MET A 148 -9.54 4.23 8.31
N THR A 149 -10.02 3.70 7.19
CA THR A 149 -11.44 3.66 6.86
C THR A 149 -12.21 2.86 7.92
N GLU A 150 -13.36 3.37 8.34
CA GLU A 150 -14.25 2.60 9.19
C GLU A 150 -14.73 1.33 8.46
N PRO A 151 -14.76 0.15 9.12
CA PRO A 151 -15.18 -1.09 8.47
C PRO A 151 -16.58 -1.05 7.86
N GLN A 152 -17.48 -0.18 8.35
CA GLN A 152 -18.82 -0.01 7.80
C GLN A 152 -18.84 0.77 6.48
N GLN A 153 -17.76 1.49 6.17
CA GLN A 153 -17.61 2.32 4.98
C GLN A 153 -16.72 1.64 3.91
N ALA A 154 -15.92 0.65 4.29
CA ALA A 154 -15.02 -0.11 3.42
C ALA A 154 -15.75 -1.07 2.46
#